data_AF-A0A425WNX3-F1
#
_entry.id   AF-A0A425WNX3-F1
#
_cell.length_a   1.000
_cell.length_b   1.000
_cell.length_c   1.000
_cell.angle_alpha   90.00
_cell.angle_beta   90.00
_cell.angle_gamma   90.00
#
_symmetry.space_group_name_H-M   'P 1'
#
loop_
_entity.id
_entity.type
_entity.pdbx_description
1 polymer ?
#
loop_
_entity_poly.entity_id
_entity_poly.type
_entity_poly.pdbx_seq_one_letter_code
_entity_poly.pdbx_strand_id
1 'polypeptide(L)'
;MNSNCTYAVHMNCNGFKSLFVAQNGKLQRVAGVFLAVVGALVLLPLASLGYLFKDLGLTLLFLALMVFGIVFAVRPQMALAGRKGVVYNWFSKHGCTNASAMPLSSLECDYRVSIEDYGYVESSASPTNRIPWFALSGKTAKVPGGVCFLKDQGKDGSVIYNAIGINWAFRNEDMNGLLFVPNDAATPELLQTITSRIKESRSTYTGRAGRERAKHDEGLAEWILGPKSE
;
A
#
# COMPACT_ATOMS: atom_id res chain seq x y z
N MET A 1 13.84 21.59 17.54
CA MET A 1 14.35 20.45 18.33
C MET A 1 14.45 19.27 17.38
N ASN A 2 15.64 19.05 16.81
CA ASN A 2 15.91 17.95 15.89
C ASN A 2 16.43 16.76 16.69
N SER A 3 15.52 15.87 17.05
CA SER A 3 15.89 14.49 17.37
C SER A 3 15.65 13.70 16.08
N ASN A 4 16.72 13.44 15.32
CA ASN A 4 16.67 12.49 14.20
C ASN A 4 16.30 11.12 14.77
N CYS A 5 15.00 10.80 14.77
CA CYS A 5 14.51 9.52 15.22
C CYS A 5 14.90 8.49 14.18
N THR A 6 15.70 7.51 14.59
CA THR A 6 16.15 6.41 13.73
C THR A 6 15.70 5.09 14.34
N TYR A 7 15.14 4.20 13.52
CA TYR A 7 14.76 2.85 13.95
C TYR A 7 15.11 1.81 12.88
N ALA A 8 15.27 0.56 13.30
CA ALA A 8 15.53 -0.56 12.41
C ALA A 8 14.23 -1.25 12.03
N VAL A 9 14.18 -1.80 10.82
CA VAL A 9 13.08 -2.59 10.31
C VAL A 9 13.62 -3.90 9.78
N HIS A 10 13.10 -4.99 10.31
CA HIS A 10 13.21 -6.31 9.70
C HIS A 10 11.91 -6.60 8.93
N MET A 11 12.01 -6.92 7.65
CA MET A 11 10.86 -7.23 6.80
C MET A 11 11.04 -8.57 6.13
N ASN A 12 10.08 -9.47 6.34
CA ASN A 12 9.95 -10.72 5.58
C ASN A 12 8.75 -10.69 4.64
N CYS A 13 8.60 -11.72 3.80
CA CYS A 13 7.51 -11.80 2.82
C CYS A 13 6.09 -11.70 3.44
N ASN A 14 5.89 -12.24 4.65
CA ASN A 14 4.60 -12.13 5.35
C ASN A 14 4.32 -10.70 5.86
N GLY A 15 5.36 -10.03 6.36
CA GLY A 15 5.30 -8.60 6.70
C GLY A 15 4.96 -7.76 5.46
N PHE A 16 5.67 -7.98 4.36
CA PHE A 16 5.41 -7.31 3.09
C PHE A 16 3.98 -7.56 2.60
N LYS A 17 3.50 -8.81 2.65
CA LYS A 17 2.11 -9.14 2.32
C LYS A 17 1.11 -8.33 3.14
N SER A 18 1.37 -8.15 4.43
CA SER A 18 0.52 -7.36 5.32
C SER A 18 0.50 -5.89 4.90
N LEU A 19 1.66 -5.31 4.56
CA LEU A 19 1.75 -3.94 4.02
C LEU A 19 1.02 -3.82 2.67
N PHE A 20 1.18 -4.81 1.80
CA PHE A 20 0.56 -4.85 0.48
C PHE A 20 -0.96 -4.86 0.55
N VAL A 21 -1.51 -5.70 1.44
CA VAL A 21 -2.95 -5.72 1.72
C VAL A 21 -3.42 -4.41 2.36
N ALA A 22 -2.63 -3.81 3.25
CA ALA A 22 -2.97 -2.51 3.84
C ALA A 22 -3.09 -1.40 2.78
N GLN A 23 -2.14 -1.31 1.84
CA GLN A 23 -2.13 -0.31 0.78
C GLN A 23 -3.23 -0.54 -0.27
N ASN A 24 -3.40 -1.80 -0.72
CA ASN A 24 -4.26 -2.10 -1.87
C ASN A 24 -5.63 -2.67 -1.48
N GLY A 25 -5.86 -2.99 -0.21
CA GLY A 25 -7.01 -3.77 0.27
C GLY A 25 -8.36 -3.13 -0.04
N LYS A 26 -8.42 -1.80 -0.14
CA LYS A 26 -9.66 -1.08 -0.48
C LYS A 26 -10.28 -1.57 -1.78
N LEU A 27 -9.47 -1.83 -2.81
CA LEU A 27 -10.00 -2.29 -4.11
C LEU A 27 -10.60 -3.69 -4.00
N GLN A 28 -9.96 -4.59 -3.26
CA GLN A 28 -10.53 -5.90 -3.01
C GLN A 28 -11.81 -5.83 -2.20
N ARG A 29 -11.91 -4.91 -1.25
CA ARG A 29 -13.15 -4.70 -0.51
C ARG A 29 -14.28 -4.27 -1.43
N VAL A 30 -14.03 -3.32 -2.33
CA VAL A 30 -15.04 -2.86 -3.29
C VAL A 30 -15.42 -3.95 -4.29
N ALA A 31 -14.45 -4.69 -4.83
CA ALA A 31 -14.72 -5.85 -5.68
C ALA A 31 -15.54 -6.91 -4.92
N GLY A 32 -15.22 -7.15 -3.65
CA GLY A 32 -15.98 -8.05 -2.77
C GLY A 32 -17.43 -7.60 -2.57
N VAL A 33 -17.66 -6.31 -2.30
CA VAL A 33 -19.01 -5.73 -2.20
C VAL A 33 -19.77 -5.91 -3.52
N PHE A 34 -19.13 -5.66 -4.66
CA PHE A 34 -19.76 -5.86 -5.97
C PHE A 34 -20.19 -7.31 -6.18
N LEU A 35 -19.30 -8.28 -5.92
CA LEU A 35 -19.60 -9.71 -6.02
C LEU A 35 -20.74 -10.11 -5.07
N ALA A 36 -20.73 -9.59 -3.83
CA ALA A 36 -21.77 -9.84 -2.85
C ALA A 36 -23.14 -9.35 -3.33
N VAL A 37 -23.20 -8.12 -3.87
CA VAL A 37 -24.43 -7.52 -4.39
C VAL A 37 -24.94 -8.26 -5.61
N VAL A 38 -24.08 -8.59 -6.58
CA VAL A 38 -24.48 -9.35 -7.77
C VAL A 38 -25.00 -10.74 -7.39
N GLY A 39 -24.33 -11.43 -6.47
CA GLY A 39 -24.81 -12.70 -5.91
C GLY A 39 -26.19 -12.58 -5.29
N ALA A 40 -26.39 -11.60 -4.41
CA ALA A 40 -27.67 -11.37 -3.75
C ALA A 40 -28.79 -11.00 -4.74
N LEU A 41 -28.51 -10.15 -5.73
CA LEU A 41 -29.49 -9.70 -6.72
C LEU A 41 -30.02 -10.83 -7.59
N VAL A 42 -29.24 -11.90 -7.80
CA VAL A 42 -29.69 -13.09 -8.55
C VAL A 42 -30.36 -14.11 -7.64
N LEU A 43 -29.85 -14.32 -6.42
CA LEU A 43 -30.43 -15.27 -5.46
C LEU A 43 -31.80 -14.83 -4.95
N LEU A 44 -32.03 -13.54 -4.74
CA LEU A 44 -33.30 -13.02 -4.21
C LEU A 44 -34.51 -13.37 -5.12
N PRO A 45 -34.47 -13.11 -6.45
CA PRO A 45 -35.52 -13.57 -7.37
C PRO A 45 -35.64 -15.09 -7.45
N LEU A 46 -34.52 -15.82 -7.47
CA LEU A 46 -34.56 -17.30 -7.51
C LEU A 46 -35.25 -17.87 -6.26
N ALA A 47 -35.06 -17.24 -5.10
CA ALA A 47 -35.74 -17.59 -3.87
C ALA A 47 -37.23 -17.25 -3.90
N SER A 48 -37.59 -16.01 -4.27
CA SER A 48 -38.99 -15.55 -4.25
C SER A 48 -39.87 -16.29 -5.25
N LEU A 49 -39.29 -16.75 -6.36
CA LEU A 49 -39.98 -17.50 -7.41
C LEU A 49 -39.90 -19.03 -7.22
N GLY A 50 -39.25 -19.52 -6.16
CA GLY A 50 -39.15 -20.95 -5.85
C GLY A 50 -38.25 -21.76 -6.80
N TYR A 51 -37.25 -21.14 -7.42
CA TYR A 51 -36.32 -21.77 -8.37
C TYR A 51 -34.98 -22.20 -7.76
N LEU A 52 -34.70 -21.94 -6.47
CA LEU A 52 -33.43 -22.28 -5.82
C LEU A 52 -33.00 -23.75 -6.01
N PHE A 53 -33.95 -24.68 -5.98
CA PHE A 53 -33.68 -26.11 -6.11
C PHE A 53 -33.87 -26.64 -7.55
N LYS A 54 -34.36 -25.80 -8.46
CA LYS A 54 -34.59 -26.18 -9.87
C LYS A 54 -33.32 -26.04 -10.70
N ASP A 55 -32.49 -25.04 -10.38
CA ASP A 55 -31.16 -24.87 -10.97
C ASP A 55 -30.12 -24.74 -9.85
N LEU A 56 -29.72 -25.90 -9.32
CA LEU A 56 -28.73 -26.01 -8.25
C LEU A 56 -27.37 -25.46 -8.68
N GLY A 57 -26.98 -25.62 -9.95
CA GLY A 57 -25.70 -25.13 -10.46
C GLY A 57 -25.63 -23.61 -10.41
N LEU A 58 -26.66 -22.94 -10.93
CA LEU A 58 -26.78 -21.49 -10.89
C LEU A 58 -26.84 -20.96 -9.45
N THR A 59 -27.66 -21.61 -8.62
CA THR A 59 -27.84 -21.21 -7.21
C THR A 59 -26.52 -21.33 -6.43
N LEU A 60 -25.79 -22.43 -6.57
CA LEU A 60 -24.51 -22.62 -5.91
C LEU A 60 -23.45 -21.63 -6.40
N LEU A 61 -23.42 -21.32 -7.70
CA LEU A 61 -22.50 -20.32 -8.26
C LEU A 61 -22.72 -18.95 -7.63
N PHE A 62 -23.96 -18.44 -7.61
CA PHE A 62 -24.24 -17.11 -7.06
C PHE A 62 -24.15 -17.07 -5.53
N LEU A 63 -24.44 -18.19 -4.85
CA LEU A 63 -24.16 -18.33 -3.43
C LEU A 63 -22.67 -18.24 -3.15
N ALA A 64 -21.84 -18.95 -3.91
CA ALA A 64 -20.39 -18.87 -3.80
C ALA A 64 -19.88 -17.45 -4.07
N LEU A 65 -20.34 -16.80 -5.16
CA LEU A 65 -19.98 -15.41 -5.47
C LEU A 65 -20.37 -14.46 -4.33
N MET A 66 -21.54 -14.65 -3.73
CA MET A 66 -21.99 -13.84 -2.60
C MET A 66 -21.09 -14.03 -1.38
N VAL A 67 -20.82 -15.29 -1.01
CA VAL A 67 -19.99 -15.64 0.14
C VAL A 67 -18.55 -15.16 -0.05
N PHE A 68 -17.93 -15.43 -1.20
CA PHE A 68 -16.58 -14.95 -1.51
C PHE A 68 -16.52 -13.42 -1.56
N GLY A 69 -17.56 -12.78 -2.09
CA GLY A 69 -17.72 -11.33 -2.08
C GLY A 69 -17.69 -10.75 -0.67
N ILE A 70 -18.48 -11.31 0.24
CA ILE A 70 -18.50 -10.92 1.66
C ILE A 70 -17.13 -11.15 2.31
N VAL A 71 -16.51 -12.31 2.07
CA VAL A 71 -15.17 -12.61 2.61
C VAL A 71 -14.16 -11.56 2.15
N PHE A 72 -14.12 -11.19 0.87
CA PHE A 72 -13.20 -10.16 0.37
C PHE A 72 -13.54 -8.74 0.83
N ALA A 73 -14.83 -8.45 1.06
CA ALA A 73 -15.28 -7.18 1.62
C ALA A 73 -14.81 -6.98 3.08
N VAL A 74 -14.89 -8.04 3.89
CA VAL A 74 -14.49 -7.98 5.31
C VAL A 74 -12.99 -8.21 5.49
N ARG A 75 -12.44 -9.21 4.79
CA ARG A 75 -11.05 -9.68 4.93
C ARG A 75 -10.39 -9.73 3.54
N PRO A 76 -9.89 -8.59 3.01
CA PRO A 76 -9.17 -8.58 1.75
C PRO A 76 -7.93 -9.48 1.84
N GLN A 77 -7.78 -10.39 0.89
CA GLN A 77 -6.64 -11.29 0.78
C GLN A 77 -5.99 -11.19 -0.59
N MET A 78 -4.70 -10.85 -0.63
CA MET A 78 -3.95 -10.76 -1.87
C MET A 78 -2.92 -11.88 -1.98
N ALA A 79 -2.98 -12.62 -3.09
CA ALA A 79 -1.91 -13.54 -3.46
C ALA A 79 -0.74 -12.76 -4.07
N LEU A 80 0.47 -13.03 -3.57
CA LEU A 80 1.71 -12.44 -4.11
C LEU A 80 2.26 -13.22 -5.32
N ALA A 81 1.79 -14.45 -5.54
CA ALA A 81 2.28 -15.32 -6.61
C ALA A 81 2.15 -14.70 -8.02
N GLY A 82 1.07 -13.95 -8.26
CA GLY A 82 0.86 -13.20 -9.52
C GLY A 82 1.56 -11.84 -9.57
N ARG A 83 2.26 -11.43 -8.50
CA ARG A 83 2.85 -10.09 -8.33
C ARG A 83 4.34 -10.14 -8.00
N LYS A 84 5.02 -11.23 -8.38
CA LYS A 84 6.43 -11.47 -8.09
C LYS A 84 7.34 -10.30 -8.44
N GLY A 85 7.13 -9.67 -9.61
CA GLY A 85 7.94 -8.52 -10.04
C GLY A 85 7.86 -7.33 -9.07
N VAL A 86 6.68 -7.03 -8.53
CA VAL A 86 6.50 -5.95 -7.54
C VAL A 86 7.18 -6.30 -6.23
N VAL A 87 7.04 -7.55 -5.78
CA VAL A 87 7.66 -8.05 -4.55
C VAL A 87 9.19 -7.97 -4.67
N TYR A 88 9.76 -8.55 -5.72
CA TYR A 88 11.21 -8.58 -5.92
C TYR A 88 11.81 -7.18 -6.08
N ASN A 89 11.14 -6.29 -6.80
CA ASN A 89 11.57 -4.89 -6.94
C ASN A 89 11.54 -4.13 -5.60
N TRP A 90 10.57 -4.41 -4.73
CA TRP A 90 10.55 -3.81 -3.40
C TRP A 90 11.71 -4.35 -2.55
N PHE A 91 11.86 -5.67 -2.45
CA PHE A 91 12.93 -6.29 -1.66
C PHE A 91 14.34 -5.89 -2.13
N SER A 92 14.57 -5.79 -3.45
CA SER A 92 15.87 -5.34 -3.97
C SER A 92 16.20 -3.90 -3.59
N LYS A 93 15.19 -3.04 -3.47
CA LYS A 93 15.33 -1.64 -3.03
C LYS A 93 15.46 -1.47 -1.52
N HIS A 94 15.33 -2.55 -0.75
CA HIS A 94 15.42 -2.52 0.72
C HIS A 94 16.55 -3.44 1.25
N GLY A 95 17.49 -3.83 0.37
CA GLY A 95 18.73 -4.51 0.76
C GLY A 95 18.80 -6.00 0.43
N CYS A 96 17.75 -6.60 -0.17
CA CYS A 96 17.79 -8.00 -0.59
C CYS A 96 18.48 -8.13 -1.96
N THR A 97 19.77 -8.44 -1.96
CA THR A 97 20.52 -8.73 -3.19
C THR A 97 19.99 -9.99 -3.87
N ASN A 98 19.83 -9.97 -5.20
CA ASN A 98 19.34 -11.11 -5.99
C ASN A 98 17.92 -11.59 -5.61
N ALA A 99 17.05 -10.69 -5.13
CA ALA A 99 15.68 -11.02 -4.74
C ALA A 99 14.92 -11.87 -5.79
N SER A 100 15.09 -11.59 -7.09
CA SER A 100 14.43 -12.31 -8.19
C SER A 100 14.84 -13.78 -8.34
N ALA A 101 16.01 -14.17 -7.83
CA ALA A 101 16.51 -15.54 -7.86
C ALA A 101 16.02 -16.38 -6.66
N MET A 102 15.40 -15.75 -5.66
CA MET A 102 14.98 -16.39 -4.43
C MET A 102 13.49 -16.81 -4.48
N PRO A 103 13.12 -17.94 -3.84
CA PRO A 103 11.73 -18.23 -3.53
C PRO A 103 11.06 -17.09 -2.75
N LEU A 104 9.78 -16.81 -3.02
CA LEU A 104 9.05 -15.74 -2.30
C LEU A 104 9.06 -15.94 -0.78
N SER A 105 9.03 -17.19 -0.31
CA SER A 105 9.00 -17.52 1.12
C SER A 105 10.31 -17.22 1.85
N SER A 106 11.43 -17.11 1.13
CA SER A 106 12.76 -16.82 1.69
C SER A 106 13.16 -15.36 1.55
N LEU A 107 12.27 -14.49 1.07
CA LEU A 107 12.55 -13.06 0.96
C LEU A 107 12.50 -12.41 2.34
N GLU A 108 13.62 -11.81 2.71
CA GLU A 108 13.79 -10.99 3.89
C GLU A 108 14.78 -9.86 3.60
N CYS A 109 14.65 -8.76 4.35
CA CYS A 109 15.59 -7.65 4.32
C CYS A 109 15.57 -6.86 5.63
N ASP A 110 16.71 -6.27 5.95
CA ASP A 110 16.86 -5.34 7.05
C ASP A 110 17.25 -3.96 6.51
N TYR A 111 16.56 -2.94 7.00
CA TYR A 111 16.85 -1.55 6.67
C TYR A 111 16.63 -0.65 7.88
N ARG A 112 17.20 0.55 7.84
CA ARG A 112 17.01 1.58 8.86
C ARG A 112 16.20 2.71 8.29
N VAL A 113 15.34 3.29 9.11
CA VAL A 113 14.55 4.46 8.75
C VAL A 113 14.98 5.62 9.63
N SER A 114 15.35 6.72 9.01
CA SER A 114 15.66 8.00 9.67
C SER A 114 14.57 9.00 9.34
N ILE A 115 13.98 9.61 10.35
CA ILE A 115 12.97 10.66 10.22
C ILE A 115 13.69 12.01 10.11
N GLU A 116 13.50 12.68 8.98
CA GLU A 116 14.17 13.94 8.63
C GLU A 116 13.15 15.04 8.27
N ASP A 117 13.63 16.26 8.09
CA ASP A 117 12.75 17.44 7.99
C ASP A 117 11.90 17.43 6.71
N TYR A 118 12.48 17.08 5.56
CA TYR A 118 11.75 17.01 4.29
C TYR A 118 11.04 15.67 4.04
N GLY A 119 11.40 14.62 4.78
CA GLY A 119 10.87 13.28 4.55
C GLY A 119 11.49 12.25 5.48
N TYR A 120 11.51 11.00 5.02
CA TYR A 120 12.24 9.94 5.68
C TYR A 120 13.25 9.31 4.72
N VAL A 121 14.30 8.76 5.31
CA VAL A 121 15.37 8.08 4.59
C VAL A 121 15.38 6.62 5.01
N GLU A 122 15.26 5.73 4.04
CA GLU A 122 15.45 4.30 4.23
C GLU A 122 16.86 3.94 3.75
N SER A 123 17.70 3.46 4.66
CA SER A 123 19.06 3.03 4.36
C SER A 123 19.18 1.54 4.56
N SER A 124 19.65 0.85 3.52
CA SER A 124 19.98 -0.58 3.55
C SER A 124 21.43 -0.78 3.11
N ALA A 125 21.88 -2.04 3.04
CA ALA A 125 23.26 -2.36 2.63
C ALA A 125 23.63 -1.90 1.20
N SER A 126 22.67 -1.55 0.35
CA SER A 126 22.93 -1.14 -1.03
C SER A 126 22.23 0.18 -1.39
N PRO A 127 20.90 0.25 -1.51
CA PRO A 127 20.20 1.50 -1.80
C PRO A 127 19.90 2.34 -0.54
N THR A 128 19.95 3.66 -0.73
CA THR A 128 19.34 4.65 0.16
C THR A 128 18.15 5.28 -0.56
N ASN A 129 16.96 5.15 -0.01
CA ASN A 129 15.74 5.74 -0.56
C ASN A 129 15.35 6.97 0.26
N ARG A 130 15.25 8.14 -0.38
CA ARG A 130 14.77 9.37 0.25
C ARG A 130 13.36 9.65 -0.22
N ILE A 131 12.39 9.67 0.70
CA ILE A 131 10.98 9.79 0.37
C ILE A 131 10.40 11.03 1.07
N PRO A 132 9.91 12.03 0.31
CA PRO A 132 9.38 13.24 0.91
C PRO A 132 8.01 13.00 1.56
N TRP A 133 7.69 13.78 2.60
CA TRP A 133 6.46 13.63 3.38
C TRP A 133 5.17 13.70 2.55
N PHE A 134 5.13 14.56 1.52
CA PHE A 134 3.96 14.71 0.65
C PHE A 134 3.67 13.48 -0.22
N ALA A 135 4.61 12.52 -0.35
CA ALA A 135 4.37 11.26 -1.05
C ALA A 135 3.40 10.34 -0.27
N LEU A 136 3.24 10.56 1.03
CA LEU A 136 2.28 9.83 1.86
C LEU A 136 0.89 10.49 1.80
N SER A 137 -0.16 9.67 1.89
CA SER A 137 -1.56 10.09 1.80
C SER A 137 -2.11 10.71 3.08
N GLY A 138 -1.40 10.56 4.21
CA GLY A 138 -1.86 10.92 5.55
C GLY A 138 -2.77 9.86 6.21
N LYS A 139 -3.08 8.76 5.52
CA LYS A 139 -3.81 7.62 6.10
C LYS A 139 -2.85 6.61 6.70
N THR A 140 -3.30 5.95 7.76
CA THR A 140 -2.56 4.87 8.41
C THR A 140 -3.36 3.57 8.40
N ALA A 141 -2.64 2.46 8.51
CA ALA A 141 -3.19 1.13 8.72
C ALA A 141 -2.39 0.40 9.80
N LYS A 142 -3.08 -0.25 10.73
CA LYS A 142 -2.46 -1.19 11.67
C LYS A 142 -2.21 -2.51 10.96
N VAL A 143 -1.00 -3.03 11.09
CA VAL A 143 -0.58 -4.35 10.58
C VAL A 143 0.02 -5.16 11.72
N PRO A 144 0.11 -6.51 11.65
CA PRO A 144 0.56 -7.33 12.78
C PRO A 144 1.90 -6.93 13.42
N GLY A 145 2.82 -6.35 12.64
CA GLY A 145 4.13 -5.91 13.12
C GLY A 145 4.28 -4.43 13.45
N GLY A 146 3.25 -3.59 13.27
CA GLY A 146 3.41 -2.14 13.42
C GLY A 146 2.30 -1.29 12.79
N VAL A 147 2.67 -0.04 12.49
CA VAL A 147 1.80 0.93 11.82
C VAL A 147 2.40 1.28 10.46
N CYS A 148 1.57 1.24 9.43
CA CYS A 148 1.95 1.63 8.07
C CYS A 148 1.27 2.94 7.69
N PHE A 149 2.05 3.93 7.27
CA PHE A 149 1.57 5.15 6.62
C PHE A 149 1.49 4.92 5.12
N LEU A 150 0.29 5.12 4.57
CA LEU A 150 -0.06 4.73 3.22
C LEU A 150 0.40 5.76 2.19
N LYS A 151 0.95 5.30 1.08
CA LYS A 151 1.37 6.13 -0.07
C LYS A 151 0.17 6.77 -0.74
N ASP A 152 0.32 8.01 -1.18
CA ASP A 152 -0.68 8.68 -2.00
C ASP A 152 -0.72 8.05 -3.40
N GLN A 153 -1.89 7.52 -3.78
CA GLN A 153 -2.14 6.96 -5.10
C GLN A 153 -2.80 7.98 -6.05
N GLY A 154 -2.90 9.26 -5.65
CA GLY A 154 -3.50 10.32 -6.46
C GLY A 154 -5.03 10.18 -6.60
N LYS A 155 -5.60 10.89 -7.59
CA LYS A 155 -7.06 10.90 -7.87
C LYS A 155 -7.59 9.60 -8.53
N ASP A 156 -6.74 8.61 -8.79
CA ASP A 156 -7.09 7.40 -9.56
C ASP A 156 -7.68 6.25 -8.73
N GLY A 157 -8.27 6.60 -7.58
CA GLY A 157 -9.12 5.71 -6.80
C GLY A 157 -10.57 5.63 -7.29
N SER A 158 -10.88 5.98 -8.54
CA SER A 158 -12.23 5.84 -9.11
C SER A 158 -12.50 4.39 -9.50
N VAL A 159 -12.90 3.61 -8.50
CA VAL A 159 -13.02 2.15 -8.55
C VAL A 159 -14.05 1.65 -9.58
N ILE A 160 -14.96 2.51 -10.06
CA ILE A 160 -16.01 2.13 -11.02
C ILE A 160 -15.61 2.47 -12.46
N TYR A 161 -14.81 3.51 -12.69
CA TYR A 161 -14.38 3.91 -14.05
C TYR A 161 -13.33 2.96 -14.65
N ASN A 162 -12.60 2.18 -13.83
CA ASN A 162 -11.71 1.10 -14.30
C ASN A 162 -12.42 -0.24 -14.56
N ALA A 163 -13.72 -0.36 -14.21
CA ALA A 163 -14.43 -1.64 -14.30
C ALA A 163 -14.92 -1.96 -15.73
N ILE A 164 -15.04 -0.96 -16.60
CA ILE A 164 -15.59 -1.11 -17.96
C ILE A 164 -14.49 -0.91 -19.01
N GLY A 165 -13.48 -1.79 -18.94
CA GLY A 165 -12.65 -2.15 -20.09
C GLY A 165 -11.40 -1.30 -20.34
N ILE A 166 -10.24 -1.96 -20.14
CA ILE A 166 -8.92 -1.67 -20.72
C ILE A 166 -8.05 -0.65 -19.93
N ASN A 167 -7.57 -1.05 -18.73
CA ASN A 167 -6.20 -0.77 -18.22
C ASN A 167 -5.89 -1.34 -16.81
N TRP A 168 -6.38 -2.54 -16.47
CA TRP A 168 -6.03 -3.18 -15.18
C TRP A 168 -4.52 -3.56 -15.08
N ALA A 169 -3.82 -3.64 -16.21
CA ALA A 169 -2.43 -4.07 -16.32
C ALA A 169 -1.36 -2.97 -16.11
N PHE A 170 -1.76 -1.69 -16.01
CA PHE A 170 -0.84 -0.55 -15.84
C PHE A 170 -1.00 0.17 -14.50
N ARG A 171 -1.53 -0.52 -13.49
CA ARG A 171 -1.72 0.09 -12.17
C ARG A 171 -0.38 0.24 -11.46
N ASN A 172 -0.16 1.40 -10.87
CA ASN A 172 1.00 1.63 -10.02
C ASN A 172 0.82 0.87 -8.69
N GLU A 173 1.08 -0.44 -8.71
CA GLU A 173 1.15 -1.32 -7.52
C GLU A 173 2.47 -1.14 -6.75
N ASP A 174 3.27 -0.13 -7.13
CA ASP A 174 4.53 0.18 -6.50
C ASP A 174 4.35 0.54 -5.03
N MET A 175 4.98 -0.29 -4.20
CA MET A 175 5.00 -0.18 -2.75
C MET A 175 6.12 0.74 -2.24
N ASN A 176 7.05 1.17 -3.11
CA ASN A 176 8.10 2.10 -2.73
C ASN A 176 7.47 3.45 -2.31
N GLY A 177 7.91 4.00 -1.18
CA GLY A 177 7.37 5.24 -0.63
C GLY A 177 6.27 5.05 0.42
N LEU A 178 6.07 3.83 0.92
CA LEU A 178 5.35 3.58 2.17
C LEU A 178 6.28 3.74 3.36
N LEU A 179 5.75 4.23 4.48
CA LEU A 179 6.50 4.29 5.73
C LEU A 179 5.94 3.28 6.72
N PHE A 180 6.74 2.28 7.08
CA PHE A 180 6.39 1.30 8.09
C PHE A 180 7.15 1.59 9.39
N VAL A 181 6.41 1.71 10.49
CA VAL A 181 6.94 1.89 11.84
C VAL A 181 6.66 0.60 12.63
N PRO A 182 7.69 -0.17 13.02
CA PRO A 182 7.50 -1.41 13.77
C PRO A 182 6.99 -1.13 15.19
N ASN A 183 6.34 -2.11 15.82
CA ASN A 183 5.65 -1.95 17.10
C ASN A 183 6.56 -1.42 18.23
N ASP A 184 7.82 -1.84 18.26
CA ASP A 184 8.84 -1.40 19.22
C ASP A 184 9.24 0.07 19.05
N ALA A 185 9.12 0.62 17.83
CA ALA A 185 9.37 2.03 17.54
C ALA A 185 8.09 2.89 17.52
N ALA A 186 6.89 2.29 17.50
CA ALA A 186 5.62 2.96 17.27
C ALA A 186 5.06 3.70 18.50
N THR A 187 5.81 4.65 19.06
CA THR A 187 5.34 5.48 20.18
C THR A 187 4.27 6.48 19.72
N PRO A 188 3.32 6.87 20.59
CA PRO A 188 2.31 7.88 20.26
C PRO A 188 2.91 9.19 19.75
N GLU A 189 4.01 9.65 20.35
CA GLU A 189 4.71 10.89 20.01
C GLU A 189 5.33 10.82 18.61
N LEU A 190 5.94 9.69 18.26
CA LEU A 190 6.52 9.49 16.93
C LEU A 190 5.41 9.47 15.86
N LEU A 191 4.34 8.72 16.09
CA LEU A 191 3.23 8.62 15.14
C LEU A 191 2.53 9.96 14.94
N GLN A 192 2.37 10.76 16.00
CA GLN A 192 1.83 12.11 15.91
C GLN A 192 2.76 13.05 15.15
N THR A 193 4.07 12.96 15.39
CA THR A 193 5.08 13.76 14.68
C THR A 193 5.05 13.47 13.18
N ILE A 194 5.06 12.20 12.78
CA ILE A 194 4.97 11.78 11.38
C ILE A 194 3.66 12.30 10.76
N THR A 195 2.53 12.14 11.45
CA THR A 195 1.22 12.60 10.97
C THR A 195 1.21 14.11 10.73
N SER A 196 1.78 14.89 11.64
CA SER A 196 1.89 16.35 11.51
C SER A 196 2.78 16.75 10.34
N ARG A 197 3.97 16.14 10.19
CA ARG A 197 4.89 16.40 9.07
C ARG A 197 4.26 16.07 7.71
N ILE A 198 3.52 14.96 7.61
CA ILE A 198 2.76 14.62 6.39
C ILE A 198 1.71 15.68 6.10
N LYS A 199 0.91 16.09 7.09
CA LYS A 199 -0.15 17.09 6.91
C LYS A 199 0.41 18.43 6.44
N GLU A 200 1.47 18.91 7.10
CA GLU A 200 2.16 20.15 6.76
C GLU A 200 2.74 20.10 5.34
N SER A 201 3.57 19.09 5.04
CA SER A 201 4.18 18.93 3.73
C SER A 201 3.14 18.83 2.61
N ARG A 202 2.04 18.10 2.83
CA ARG A 202 0.96 18.04 1.84
C ARG A 202 0.31 19.40 1.62
N SER A 203 0.06 20.17 2.67
CA SER A 203 -0.52 21.51 2.54
C SER A 203 0.40 22.48 1.76
N THR A 204 1.71 22.30 1.89
CA THR A 204 2.72 23.14 1.23
C THR A 204 2.96 22.75 -0.22
N TYR A 205 3.06 21.45 -0.53
CA TYR A 205 3.61 20.97 -1.80
C TYR A 205 2.59 20.27 -2.72
N THR A 206 1.36 20.00 -2.27
CA THR A 206 0.33 19.40 -3.14
C THR A 206 -0.54 20.45 -3.83
N GLY A 207 -1.25 20.05 -4.90
CA GLY A 207 -2.04 20.97 -5.73
C GLY A 207 -1.23 21.59 -6.88
N ARG A 208 -1.79 22.57 -7.59
CA ARG A 208 -1.09 23.24 -8.72
C ARG A 208 -0.01 24.19 -8.20
N ALA A 209 -0.35 25.05 -7.25
CA ALA A 209 0.59 26.00 -6.65
C ALA A 209 1.69 25.30 -5.84
N GLY A 210 1.34 24.29 -5.05
CA GLY A 210 2.33 23.52 -4.27
C GLY A 210 3.32 22.75 -5.15
N ARG A 211 2.88 22.26 -6.33
CA ARG A 211 3.78 21.60 -7.29
C ARG A 211 4.80 22.56 -7.89
N GLU A 212 4.40 23.77 -8.23
CA GLU A 212 5.36 24.80 -8.67
C GLU A 212 6.32 25.17 -7.53
N ARG A 213 5.81 25.29 -6.30
CA ARG A 213 6.66 25.54 -5.12
C ARG A 213 7.69 24.44 -4.90
N ALA A 214 7.30 23.17 -4.98
CA ALA A 214 8.22 22.04 -4.83
C ALA A 214 9.34 22.02 -5.89
N LYS A 215 9.06 22.44 -7.13
CA LYS A 215 10.07 22.52 -8.20
C LYS A 215 11.14 23.59 -7.94
N HIS A 216 10.78 24.63 -7.21
CA HIS A 216 11.64 25.77 -6.90
C HIS A 216 12.19 25.72 -5.47
N ASP A 217 11.92 24.65 -4.73
CA ASP A 217 12.48 24.42 -3.40
C ASP A 217 13.82 23.70 -3.52
N GLU A 218 14.90 24.48 -3.59
CA GLU A 218 16.26 23.97 -3.76
C GLU A 218 16.66 23.02 -2.63
N GLY A 219 16.25 23.30 -1.38
CA GLY A 219 16.56 22.45 -0.23
C GLY A 219 15.87 21.07 -0.32
N LEU A 220 14.61 21.03 -0.74
CA LEU A 220 13.91 19.78 -1.01
C LEU A 220 14.56 18.99 -2.16
N ALA A 221 14.92 19.68 -3.25
CA ALA A 221 15.53 19.05 -4.41
C ALA A 221 16.92 18.46 -4.07
N GLU A 222 17.77 19.21 -3.39
CA GLU A 222 19.06 18.76 -2.89
C GLU A 222 18.92 17.58 -1.93
N TRP A 223 17.95 17.66 -1.01
CA TRP A 223 17.67 16.57 -0.09
C TRP A 223 17.27 15.29 -0.82
N ILE A 224 16.37 15.35 -1.81
CA ILE A 224 15.94 14.17 -2.59
C ILE A 224 17.11 13.56 -3.36
N LEU A 225 17.92 14.40 -4.02
CA LEU A 225 19.07 13.96 -4.81
C LEU A 225 20.19 13.38 -3.93
N GLY A 226 20.23 13.76 -2.66
CA GLY A 226 21.25 13.35 -1.72
C GLY A 226 22.59 14.05 -1.95
N PRO A 227 23.61 13.76 -1.12
CA PRO A 227 24.94 14.30 -1.32
C PRO A 227 25.49 13.85 -2.68
N LYS A 228 25.98 14.80 -3.48
CA LYS A 228 26.70 14.49 -4.72
C LYS A 228 27.91 13.65 -4.33
N SER A 229 28.02 12.44 -4.90
CA SER A 229 29.23 11.64 -4.79
C SER A 229 30.39 12.41 -5.44
N GLU A 230 31.38 12.79 -4.64
CA GLU A 230 32.69 13.26 -5.12
C GLU A 230 33.50 12.10 -5.72
#